data_AF-A0A2T0RHF9-F1
#
_entry.id   AF-A0A2T0RHF9-F1
#
_cell.length_a   1.000
_cell.length_b   1.000
_cell.length_c   1.000
_cell.angle_alpha   90.00
_cell.angle_beta   90.00
_cell.angle_gamma   90.00
#
_symmetry.space_group_name_H-M   'P 1'
#
loop_
_entity.id
_entity.type
_entity.pdbx_description
1 polymer ?
#
loop_
_entity_poly.entity_id
_entity_poly.type
_entity_poly.pdbx_seq_one_letter_code
_entity_poly.pdbx_strand_id
1 'polypeptide(L)'
;MDTSGLPEPLRARMAQVDAMPALETARDFLSGFLSDAGSLPEVRAELTELAQSNTRAHHRYLRALETLLSEPQPPGTLLQLVEGYGNWSLDHDPTDAGAAAFLADLVSMLREVVKQAERQP
;
A
#
# COMPACT_ATOMS: atom_id res chain seq x y z
N MET A 1 -4.69 19.67 1.10
CA MET A 1 -4.62 20.23 2.47
C MET A 1 -3.37 21.07 2.57
N ASP A 2 -3.52 22.35 2.90
CA ASP A 2 -2.40 23.23 3.22
C ASP A 2 -1.84 22.86 4.60
N THR A 3 -0.59 22.41 4.65
CA THR A 3 0.07 21.98 5.91
C THR A 3 0.71 23.16 6.66
N SER A 4 0.58 24.39 6.14
CA SER A 4 1.14 25.60 6.73
C SER A 4 0.53 25.90 8.10
N GLY A 5 -0.72 25.49 8.36
CA GLY A 5 -1.41 25.69 9.63
C GLY A 5 -1.09 24.68 10.75
N LEU A 6 -0.29 23.64 10.49
CA LEU A 6 0.05 22.63 11.50
C LEU A 6 1.23 23.07 12.38
N PRO A 7 1.26 22.70 13.67
CA PRO A 7 2.45 22.84 14.52
C PRO A 7 3.69 22.18 13.88
N GLU A 8 4.84 22.82 14.03
CA GLU A 8 6.10 22.39 13.39
C GLU A 8 6.47 20.92 13.63
N PRO A 9 6.31 20.34 14.85
CA PRO A 9 6.56 18.93 15.09
C PRO A 9 5.65 17.99 14.28
N LEU A 10 4.37 18.36 14.09
CA LEU A 10 3.43 17.57 13.31
C LEU A 10 3.74 17.67 11.81
N ARG A 11 4.11 18.85 11.33
CA ARG A 11 4.52 19.06 9.94
C ARG A 11 5.80 18.27 9.62
N ALA A 12 6.80 18.33 10.49
CA ALA A 12 8.04 17.58 10.34
C ALA A 12 7.79 16.07 10.32
N ARG A 13 6.91 15.57 11.21
CA ARG A 13 6.51 14.17 11.23
C ARG A 13 5.81 13.76 9.93
N MET A 14 4.89 14.58 9.40
CA MET A 14 4.22 14.30 8.13
C MET A 14 5.21 14.26 6.95
N ALA A 15 6.17 15.18 6.90
CA ALA A 15 7.20 15.20 5.87
C ALA A 15 8.13 13.97 5.96
N GLN A 16 8.50 13.55 7.17
CA GLN A 16 9.29 12.34 7.40
C GLN A 16 8.55 11.09 6.92
N VAL A 17 7.26 11.00 7.22
CA VAL A 17 6.38 9.89 6.80
C VAL A 17 6.24 9.86 5.27
N ASP A 18 6.09 11.02 4.61
CA ASP A 18 6.02 11.10 3.15
C ASP A 18 7.36 10.78 2.45
N ALA A 19 8.49 10.96 3.15
CA ALA A 19 9.85 10.68 2.65
C ALA A 19 10.31 9.24 2.89
N MET A 20 9.48 8.38 3.50
CA MET A 20 9.83 6.98 3.74
C MET A 20 10.12 6.24 2.42
N PRO A 21 11.12 5.33 2.41
CA PRO A 21 11.41 4.50 1.24
C PRO A 21 10.18 3.72 0.77
N ALA A 22 10.09 3.47 -0.54
CA ALA A 22 8.99 2.73 -1.15
C ALA A 22 8.83 1.33 -0.55
N LEU A 23 9.96 0.63 -0.33
CA LEU A 23 9.96 -0.69 0.30
C LEU A 23 9.40 -0.67 1.72
N GLU A 24 9.77 0.32 2.54
CA GLU A 24 9.29 0.44 3.91
C GLU A 24 7.79 0.78 3.94
N THR A 25 7.36 1.69 3.07
CA THR A 25 5.95 2.06 2.94
C THR A 25 5.09 0.89 2.45
N ALA A 26 5.60 0.04 1.55
CA ALA A 26 4.88 -1.15 1.11
C ALA A 26 4.83 -2.23 2.19
N ARG A 27 5.90 -2.38 3.00
CA ARG A 27 5.88 -3.25 4.18
C ARG A 27 4.80 -2.82 5.18
N ASP A 28 4.75 -1.53 5.51
CA ASP A 28 3.73 -0.99 6.40
C ASP A 28 2.31 -1.27 5.88
N PHE A 29 2.08 -1.09 4.58
CA PHE A 29 0.80 -1.39 3.95
C PHE A 29 0.43 -2.88 4.07
N LEU A 30 1.35 -3.78 3.71
CA LEU A 30 1.07 -5.22 3.72
C LEU A 30 0.91 -5.76 5.14
N SER A 31 1.75 -5.32 6.07
CA SER A 31 1.60 -5.70 7.48
C SER A 31 0.34 -5.10 8.09
N GLY A 32 -0.06 -3.88 7.72
CA GLY A 32 -1.26 -3.23 8.27
C GLY A 32 -2.58 -3.77 7.74
N PHE A 33 -2.65 -4.14 6.46
CA PHE A 33 -3.91 -4.51 5.80
C PHE A 33 -4.00 -5.97 5.37
N LEU A 34 -2.85 -6.62 5.11
CA LEU A 34 -2.84 -7.95 4.51
C LEU A 34 -2.55 -9.04 5.55
N SER A 35 -1.67 -8.75 6.53
CA SER A 35 -1.13 -9.79 7.42
C SER A 35 -2.16 -10.52 8.28
N ASP A 36 -3.21 -9.81 8.70
CA ASP A 36 -4.31 -10.34 9.50
C ASP A 36 -5.60 -10.57 8.69
N ALA A 37 -5.61 -10.24 7.39
CA ALA A 37 -6.80 -10.37 6.57
C ALA A 37 -7.04 -11.82 6.14
N GLY A 38 -8.29 -12.28 6.26
CA GLY A 38 -8.69 -13.61 5.80
C GLY A 38 -8.99 -13.67 4.30
N SER A 39 -9.20 -12.51 3.65
CA SER A 39 -9.60 -12.45 2.24
C SER A 39 -9.33 -11.09 1.58
N LEU A 40 -9.08 -11.03 0.27
CA LEU A 40 -8.94 -9.75 -0.45
C LEU A 40 -10.22 -8.87 -0.43
N PRO A 41 -11.44 -9.43 -0.44
CA PRO A 41 -12.65 -8.64 -0.22
C PRO A 41 -12.68 -7.90 1.13
N GLU A 42 -12.14 -8.50 2.19
CA GLU A 42 -12.02 -7.86 3.51
C GLU A 42 -11.07 -6.66 3.45
N VAL A 43 -9.89 -6.85 2.86
CA VAL A 43 -8.91 -5.77 2.60
C VAL A 43 -9.55 -4.63 1.81
N ARG A 44 -10.31 -4.96 0.76
CA ARG A 44 -11.02 -3.96 -0.05
C ARG A 44 -12.02 -3.17 0.80
N ALA A 45 -12.79 -3.86 1.66
CA ALA A 45 -13.80 -3.23 2.50
C ALA A 45 -13.15 -2.24 3.47
N GLU A 46 -12.07 -2.65 4.15
CA GLU A 46 -11.34 -1.80 5.09
C GLU A 46 -10.74 -0.56 4.40
N LEU A 47 -10.06 -0.74 3.27
CA LEU A 47 -9.53 0.38 2.48
C LEU A 47 -10.65 1.32 2.01
N THR A 48 -11.81 0.77 1.63
CA THR A 48 -12.96 1.59 1.23
C THR A 48 -13.48 2.43 2.39
N GLU A 49 -13.61 1.84 3.58
CA GLU A 49 -14.03 2.57 4.78
C GLU A 49 -13.05 3.69 5.13
N LEU A 50 -11.75 3.41 5.14
CA LEU A 50 -10.73 4.42 5.44
C LEU A 50 -10.71 5.54 4.39
N ALA A 51 -10.91 5.21 3.11
CA ALA A 51 -10.91 6.18 2.01
C ALA A 51 -12.06 7.20 2.11
N GLN A 52 -13.19 6.86 2.77
CA GLN A 52 -14.29 7.80 3.02
C GLN A 52 -13.85 9.00 3.88
N SER A 53 -12.89 8.79 4.77
CA SER A 53 -12.37 9.85 5.64
C SER A 53 -11.26 10.65 4.96
N ASN A 54 -10.33 9.97 4.28
CA ASN A 54 -9.15 10.56 3.66
C ASN A 54 -8.44 9.59 2.70
N THR A 55 -8.10 10.05 1.49
CA THR A 55 -7.35 9.25 0.51
C THR A 55 -5.83 9.44 0.57
N ARG A 56 -5.30 10.32 1.43
CA ARG A 56 -3.84 10.62 1.48
C ARG A 56 -2.97 9.38 1.71
N ALA A 57 -3.33 8.54 2.67
CA ALA A 57 -2.57 7.32 2.97
C ALA A 57 -2.62 6.34 1.79
N HIS A 58 -3.80 6.18 1.17
CA HIS A 58 -3.99 5.36 -0.01
C HIS A 58 -3.12 5.81 -1.19
N HIS A 59 -3.04 7.12 -1.46
CA HIS A 59 -2.12 7.67 -2.48
C HIS A 59 -0.65 7.38 -2.19
N ARG A 60 -0.25 7.46 -0.91
CA ARG A 60 1.12 7.13 -0.50
C ARG A 60 1.44 5.65 -0.71
N TYR A 61 0.56 4.74 -0.30
CA TYR A 61 0.72 3.30 -0.53
C TYR A 61 0.74 2.96 -2.02
N LEU A 62 -0.16 3.56 -2.78
CA LEU A 62 -0.24 3.38 -4.23
C LEU A 62 1.08 3.75 -4.91
N ARG A 63 1.62 4.94 -4.61
CA ARG A 63 2.90 5.41 -5.17
C ARG A 63 4.05 4.48 -4.78
N ALA A 64 4.09 3.99 -3.55
CA ALA A 64 5.14 3.09 -3.08
C ALA A 64 5.11 1.74 -3.82
N LEU A 65 3.92 1.14 -3.94
CA LEU A 65 3.73 -0.12 -4.67
C LEU A 65 4.06 0.05 -6.16
N GLU A 66 3.60 1.12 -6.80
CA GLU A 66 3.91 1.42 -8.20
C GLU A 66 5.42 1.62 -8.42
N THR A 67 6.10 2.29 -7.49
CA THR A 67 7.56 2.49 -7.55
C THR A 67 8.30 1.15 -7.49
N LEU A 68 7.93 0.28 -6.53
CA LEU A 68 8.53 -1.06 -6.40
C LEU A 68 8.32 -1.92 -7.64
N LEU A 69 7.15 -1.82 -8.28
CA LEU A 69 6.84 -2.58 -9.50
C LEU A 69 7.50 -1.99 -10.76
N SER A 70 7.90 -0.72 -10.72
CA SER A 70 8.54 -0.04 -11.86
C SER A 70 10.06 -0.20 -11.91
N GLU A 71 10.69 -0.57 -10.79
CA GLU A 71 12.14 -0.69 -10.66
C GLU A 71 12.55 -2.15 -10.36
N PRO A 72 13.70 -2.62 -10.88
CA PRO A 72 14.20 -3.94 -10.55
C PRO A 72 14.52 -4.04 -9.06
N GLN A 73 13.92 -5.03 -8.39
CA GLN A 73 14.21 -5.33 -6.99
C GLN A 73 15.29 -6.40 -6.88
N PRO A 74 16.04 -6.44 -5.76
CA PRO A 74 16.89 -7.59 -5.46
C PRO A 74 16.07 -8.89 -5.47
N PRO A 75 16.62 -10.02 -5.96
CA PRO A 75 15.91 -11.29 -5.98
C PRO A 75 15.36 -11.70 -4.60
N GLY A 76 14.14 -12.20 -4.57
CA GLY A 76 13.38 -12.60 -3.37
C GLY A 76 12.71 -11.45 -2.63
N THR A 77 12.92 -10.19 -3.03
CA THR A 77 12.38 -9.04 -2.31
C THR A 77 10.86 -8.99 -2.37
N LEU A 78 10.28 -9.21 -3.55
CA LEU A 78 8.83 -9.11 -3.73
C LEU A 78 8.12 -10.30 -3.10
N LEU A 79 8.69 -11.49 -3.21
CA LEU A 79 8.18 -12.68 -2.53
C LEU A 79 8.20 -12.50 -1.00
N GLN A 80 9.33 -12.06 -0.43
CA GLN A 80 9.43 -11.79 1.01
C GLN A 80 8.46 -10.70 1.45
N LEU A 81 8.18 -9.73 0.58
CA LEU A 81 7.23 -8.66 0.84
C LEU A 81 5.80 -9.21 1.00
N VAL A 82 5.37 -10.09 0.10
CA VAL A 82 4.02 -10.66 0.10
C VAL A 82 3.86 -11.78 1.15
N GLU A 83 4.71 -12.81 1.12
CA GLU A 83 4.58 -13.97 2.01
C GLU A 83 5.09 -13.66 3.43
N GLY A 84 6.18 -12.90 3.54
CA GLY A 84 6.82 -12.62 4.82
C GLY A 84 6.14 -11.50 5.61
N TYR A 85 5.91 -10.34 4.98
CA TYR A 85 5.31 -9.18 5.66
C TYR A 85 3.80 -9.11 5.52
N GLY A 86 3.27 -9.56 4.37
CA GLY A 86 1.84 -9.63 4.11
C GLY A 86 1.19 -10.93 4.57
N ASN A 87 1.96 -11.92 5.03
CA ASN A 87 1.48 -13.24 5.48
C ASN A 87 0.53 -13.93 4.46
N TRP A 88 0.74 -13.66 3.17
CA TRP A 88 -0.17 -14.11 2.11
C TRP A 88 0.50 -15.15 1.22
N SER A 89 0.05 -16.40 1.29
CA SER A 89 0.66 -17.50 0.53
C SER A 89 0.39 -17.38 -0.97
N LEU A 90 1.44 -17.56 -1.78
CA LEU A 90 1.34 -17.59 -3.24
C LEU A 90 1.49 -19.03 -3.76
N ASP A 91 0.71 -19.97 -3.22
CA ASP A 91 0.83 -21.42 -3.47
C ASP A 91 0.95 -21.83 -4.94
N HIS A 92 0.38 -21.03 -5.86
CA HIS A 92 0.41 -21.28 -7.30
C HIS A 92 1.66 -20.74 -8.02
N ASP A 93 2.32 -19.72 -7.47
CA ASP A 93 3.52 -19.10 -8.02
C ASP A 93 4.35 -18.38 -6.92
N PRO A 94 5.10 -19.13 -6.09
CA PRO A 94 5.92 -18.58 -5.00
C PRO A 94 7.24 -18.02 -5.55
N THR A 95 7.13 -17.06 -6.47
CA THR A 95 8.25 -16.37 -7.10
C THR A 95 8.07 -14.85 -7.00
N ASP A 96 9.15 -14.09 -7.23
CA ASP A 96 9.03 -12.62 -7.35
C ASP A 96 8.09 -12.20 -8.49
N ALA A 97 7.94 -13.01 -9.54
CA ALA A 97 7.02 -12.73 -10.64
C ALA A 97 5.56 -12.89 -10.19
N GLY A 98 5.26 -13.98 -9.48
CA GLY A 98 3.96 -14.21 -8.86
C GLY A 98 3.62 -13.11 -7.84
N ALA A 99 4.59 -12.74 -7.01
CA ALA A 99 4.45 -11.63 -6.06
C ALA A 99 4.21 -10.28 -6.76
N ALA A 100 4.95 -10.00 -7.85
CA ALA A 100 4.73 -8.79 -8.64
C ALA A 100 3.31 -8.73 -9.24
N ALA A 101 2.81 -9.86 -9.75
CA ALA A 101 1.45 -9.96 -10.27
C ALA A 101 0.40 -9.72 -9.18
N PHE A 102 0.57 -10.34 -8.01
CA PHE A 102 -0.30 -10.12 -6.86
C PHE A 102 -0.30 -8.66 -6.39
N LEU A 103 0.88 -8.04 -6.28
CA LEU A 103 1.01 -6.62 -5.92
C LEU A 103 0.36 -5.70 -6.98
N ALA A 104 0.42 -6.06 -8.27
CA ALA A 104 -0.24 -5.31 -9.33
C ALA A 104 -1.78 -5.38 -9.24
N ASP A 105 -2.33 -6.52 -8.81
CA ASP A 105 -3.75 -6.66 -8.52
C ASP A 105 -4.17 -5.80 -7.31
N LEU A 106 -3.36 -5.78 -6.25
CA LEU A 106 -3.57 -4.89 -5.10
C LEU A 106 -3.51 -3.40 -5.49
N VAL A 107 -2.55 -3.01 -6.33
CA VAL A 107 -2.46 -1.64 -6.90
C VAL A 107 -3.73 -1.29 -7.65
N SER A 108 -4.24 -2.21 -8.49
CA SER A 108 -5.47 -2.00 -9.27
C SER A 108 -6.68 -1.81 -8.35
N MET A 109 -6.83 -2.65 -7.33
CA MET A 109 -7.85 -2.52 -6.31
C MET A 109 -7.77 -1.18 -5.55
N LEU A 110 -6.56 -0.79 -5.12
CA LEU A 110 -6.35 0.45 -4.38
C LEU A 110 -6.69 1.70 -5.23
N ARG A 111 -6.34 1.68 -6.52
CA ARG A 111 -6.75 2.73 -7.48
C ARG A 111 -8.26 2.84 -7.60
N GLU A 112 -8.97 1.72 -7.66
CA GLU A 112 -10.43 1.71 -7.70
C GLU A 112 -11.03 2.35 -6.45
N VAL A 113 -10.53 1.98 -5.26
CA VAL A 113 -10.97 2.53 -3.98
C VAL A 113 -10.79 4.04 -3.93
N VAL A 114 -9.60 4.54 -4.25
CA VAL A 114 -9.30 5.99 -4.27
C VAL A 114 -10.22 6.71 -5.26
N LYS A 115 -10.34 6.18 -6.47
CA LYS A 115 -11.19 6.77 -7.52
C LYS A 115 -12.66 6.82 -7.12
N GLN A 116 -13.16 5.84 -6.36
CA GLN A 116 -14.53 5.84 -5.87
C GLN A 116 -14.72 6.88 -4.77
N ALA A 117 -13.80 6.96 -3.80
CA ALA A 117 -13.87 7.92 -2.71
C ALA A 117 -13.83 9.37 -3.21
N GLU A 118 -12.98 9.68 -4.19
CA GLU A 118 -12.86 11.03 -4.75
C GLU A 118 -14.03 11.45 -5.65
N ARG A 119 -14.91 10.51 -6.02
CA ARG A 119 -16.13 10.77 -6.80
C ARG A 119 -17.36 10.99 -5.93
N GLN A 120 -17.30 10.65 -4.65
CA GLN A 120 -18.40 10.88 -3.72
C GLN A 120 -18.28 12.31 -3.17
N PRO A 121 -19.29 13.17 -3.38
CA PRO A 121 -19.28 14.58 -2.96
C PRO A 121 -19.42 14.76 -1.45
#